data_AF-A0A9X8R5M4-F1
#
_entry.id   AF-A0A9X8R5M4-F1
#
_cell.length_a   1.000
_cell.length_b   1.000
_cell.length_c   1.000
_cell.angle_alpha   90.00
_cell.angle_beta   90.00
_cell.angle_gamma   90.00
#
_symmetry.space_group_name_H-M   'P 1'
#
loop_
_entity.id
_entity.type
_entity.pdbx_description
1 polymer ?
#
loop_
_entity_poly.entity_id
_entity_poly.type
_entity_poly.pdbx_seq_one_letter_code
_entity_poly.pdbx_strand_id
1 'polypeptide(L)'
;MRRLRLGDGEPYAVDDAWYNATLVPDLLENDVYHSVYTLLEKHYGLGVTEAEQTVTAVTAGPDNAPLLDVEPDAALLHIVRYARSGAHNVEFCSSVYRTDRYRLTTRVAREVE
;
A
#
# COMPACT_ATOMS: atom_id res chain seq x y z
N MET A 1 9.92 -4.64 -0.69
CA MET A 1 9.33 -5.44 0.41
C MET A 1 7.93 -5.81 0.01
N ARG A 2 7.65 -7.12 -0.09
CA ARG A 2 6.34 -7.62 -0.51
C ARG A 2 5.62 -8.26 0.68
N ARG A 3 4.34 -7.94 0.90
CA ARG A 3 3.55 -8.43 2.04
C ARG A 3 2.16 -8.87 1.61
N LEU A 4 1.72 -10.03 2.09
CA LEU A 4 0.32 -10.42 2.07
C LEU A 4 -0.38 -9.81 3.27
N ARG A 5 -1.50 -9.12 3.05
CA ARG A 5 -2.28 -8.45 4.08
C ARG A 5 -3.51 -9.30 4.40
N LEU A 6 -3.67 -9.60 5.69
CA LEU A 6 -4.79 -10.39 6.22
C LEU A 6 -5.72 -9.51 7.05
N GLY A 7 -7.03 -9.74 6.92
CA GLY A 7 -8.07 -9.21 7.78
C GLY A 7 -8.87 -10.39 8.33
N ASP A 8 -8.98 -10.48 9.65
CA ASP A 8 -9.61 -11.62 10.34
C ASP A 8 -9.06 -13.00 9.90
N GLY A 9 -7.76 -13.05 9.59
CA GLY A 9 -7.06 -14.27 9.18
C GLY A 9 -7.11 -14.59 7.68
N GLU A 10 -7.84 -13.81 6.89
CA GLU A 10 -8.05 -14.08 5.47
C GLU A 10 -7.45 -12.96 4.58
N PRO A 11 -6.94 -13.30 3.37
CA PRO A 11 -6.23 -12.34 2.52
C PRO A 11 -7.16 -11.30 1.91
N TYR A 12 -6.70 -10.05 1.86
CA TYR A 12 -7.42 -8.95 1.19
C TYR A 12 -6.55 -8.08 0.29
N ALA A 13 -5.22 -8.08 0.47
CA ALA A 13 -4.32 -7.30 -0.38
C ALA A 13 -2.92 -7.91 -0.47
N VAL A 14 -2.23 -7.64 -1.57
CA VAL A 14 -0.78 -7.84 -1.71
C VAL A 14 -0.15 -6.47 -1.90
N ASP A 15 0.72 -6.08 -0.98
CA ASP A 15 1.54 -4.87 -1.10
C ASP A 15 2.90 -5.24 -1.69
N ASP A 16 3.37 -4.49 -2.68
CA ASP A 16 4.76 -4.45 -3.09
C ASP A 16 5.29 -3.03 -2.91
N ALA A 17 6.15 -2.84 -1.91
CA ALA A 17 6.59 -1.52 -1.46
C ALA A 17 8.11 -1.36 -1.55
N TRP A 18 8.55 -0.24 -2.10
CA TRP A 18 9.95 0.17 -2.22
C TRP A 18 10.17 1.41 -1.37
N TYR A 19 11.26 1.41 -0.61
CA TYR A 19 11.64 2.50 0.26
C TYR A 19 13.03 3.01 -0.11
N ASN A 20 13.27 4.29 0.15
CA ASN A 20 14.56 4.90 -0.14
C ASN A 20 15.62 4.41 0.87
N ALA A 21 16.47 3.47 0.46
CA ALA A 21 17.49 2.87 1.31
C ALA A 21 18.51 3.86 1.89
N THR A 22 18.72 5.03 1.27
CA THR A 22 19.58 6.09 1.85
C THR A 22 18.93 6.75 3.05
N LEU A 23 17.59 6.82 3.06
CA LEU A 23 16.81 7.42 4.15
C LEU A 23 16.46 6.42 5.26
N VAL A 24 16.31 5.14 4.89
CA VAL A 24 15.91 4.05 5.80
C VAL A 24 16.80 2.81 5.64
N PRO A 25 18.12 2.91 5.93
CA PRO A 25 19.11 1.90 5.57
C PRO A 25 18.92 0.54 6.24
N ASP A 26 18.34 0.52 7.43
CA ASP A 26 18.12 -0.65 8.28
C ASP A 26 16.61 -1.00 8.39
N LEU A 27 15.79 -0.54 7.44
CA LEU A 27 14.33 -0.70 7.51
C LEU A 27 13.90 -2.14 7.78
N LEU A 28 14.54 -3.09 7.10
CA LEU A 28 14.18 -4.51 7.18
C LEU A 28 14.69 -5.20 8.47
N GLU A 29 15.57 -4.54 9.23
CA GLU A 29 16.06 -5.02 10.52
C GLU A 29 15.11 -4.62 11.67
N ASN A 30 14.20 -3.70 11.40
CA ASN A 30 13.18 -3.22 12.33
C ASN A 30 11.87 -4.03 12.23
N ASP A 31 10.93 -3.77 13.14
CA ASP A 31 9.62 -4.42 13.14
C ASP A 31 8.71 -3.87 12.01
N VAL A 32 8.84 -4.47 10.83
CA VAL A 32 8.05 -4.17 9.64
C VAL A 32 6.73 -4.94 9.56
N TYR A 33 6.43 -5.79 10.55
CA TYR A 33 5.15 -6.50 10.65
C TYR A 33 4.04 -5.54 11.11
N HIS A 34 4.42 -4.51 11.86
CA HIS A 34 3.56 -3.41 12.25
C HIS A 34 3.46 -2.32 11.17
N SER A 35 2.92 -1.15 11.54
CA SER A 35 2.79 -0.01 10.66
C SER A 35 4.16 0.55 10.27
N VAL A 36 4.57 0.31 9.02
CA VAL A 36 5.80 0.89 8.46
C VAL A 36 5.76 2.42 8.52
N TYR A 37 4.59 3.04 8.38
CA TYR A 37 4.45 4.49 8.49
C TYR A 37 4.78 5.00 9.89
N THR A 38 4.39 4.24 10.93
CA THR A 38 4.77 4.58 12.31
C THR A 38 6.27 4.42 12.54
N LEU A 39 6.89 3.42 11.90
CA LEU A 39 8.34 3.26 11.93
C LEU A 39 9.06 4.43 11.22
N LEU A 40 8.59 4.82 10.02
CA LEU A 40 9.09 5.99 9.29
C LEU A 40 9.05 7.25 10.16
N GLU A 41 7.93 7.52 10.81
CA GLU A 41 7.77 8.68 11.68
C GLU A 41 8.65 8.62 12.93
N LYS A 42 8.55 7.53 13.71
CA LYS A 42 9.13 7.48 15.05
C LYS A 42 10.63 7.16 15.06
N HIS A 43 11.09 6.33 14.14
CA HIS A 43 12.48 5.87 14.11
C HIS A 43 13.34 6.74 13.20
N TYR A 44 12.81 7.11 12.02
CA TYR A 44 13.58 7.87 11.03
C TYR A 44 13.26 9.37 11.01
N GLY A 45 12.23 9.83 11.75
CA GLY A 45 11.79 11.22 11.67
C GLY A 45 11.17 11.59 10.31
N LEU A 46 10.73 10.59 9.54
CA LEU A 46 10.22 10.70 8.17
C LEU A 46 8.70 10.47 8.12
N GLY A 47 7.96 11.20 8.96
CA GLY A 47 6.50 11.14 8.96
C GLY A 47 5.94 11.53 7.59
N VAL A 48 5.11 10.66 7.00
CA VAL A 48 4.51 10.92 5.68
C VAL A 48 3.62 12.15 5.76
N THR A 49 3.96 13.19 5.00
CA THR A 49 3.21 14.45 4.93
C THR A 49 2.24 14.49 3.76
N GLU A 50 2.52 13.73 2.71
CA GLU A 50 1.73 13.71 1.48
C GLU A 50 1.83 12.33 0.81
N ALA A 51 0.74 11.90 0.19
CA ALA A 51 0.76 10.76 -0.70
C ALA A 51 -0.15 11.00 -1.92
N GLU A 52 0.37 10.71 -3.10
CA GLU A 52 -0.42 10.64 -4.33
C GLU A 52 -0.77 9.18 -4.58
N GLN A 53 -2.03 8.90 -4.94
CA GLN A 53 -2.50 7.56 -5.26
C GLN A 53 -3.22 7.54 -6.60
N THR A 54 -2.84 6.60 -7.46
CA THR A 54 -3.55 6.28 -8.69
C THR A 54 -4.23 4.93 -8.54
N VAL A 55 -5.50 4.88 -8.95
CA VAL A 55 -6.36 3.70 -8.78
C VAL A 55 -6.82 3.22 -10.15
N THR A 56 -6.59 1.95 -10.44
CA THR A 56 -6.96 1.30 -11.70
C THR A 56 -7.62 -0.05 -11.44
N ALA A 57 -8.37 -0.53 -12.42
CA ALA A 57 -8.88 -1.89 -12.42
C ALA A 57 -7.88 -2.82 -13.11
N VAL A 58 -7.63 -3.99 -12.53
CA VAL A 58 -6.82 -5.06 -13.13
C VAL A 58 -7.49 -6.41 -12.88
N THR A 59 -7.00 -7.46 -13.53
CA THR A 59 -7.41 -8.84 -13.24
C THR A 59 -6.33 -9.57 -12.44
N ALA A 60 -6.75 -10.57 -11.67
CA ALA A 60 -5.87 -11.39 -10.86
C ALA A 60 -4.98 -12.29 -11.76
N GLY A 61 -3.74 -11.85 -11.96
CA GLY A 61 -2.72 -12.66 -12.64
C GLY A 61 -2.22 -13.84 -11.80
N PRO A 62 -1.38 -14.71 -12.38
CA PRO A 62 -0.94 -15.97 -11.75
C PRO A 62 -0.16 -15.76 -10.45
N ASP A 63 0.50 -14.60 -10.28
CA ASP A 63 1.28 -14.29 -9.08
C ASP A 63 0.43 -13.78 -7.90
N ASN A 64 -0.79 -13.29 -8.18
CA ASN A 64 -1.63 -12.65 -7.17
C ASN A 64 -2.89 -13.48 -6.84
N ALA A 65 -3.47 -14.19 -7.82
CA ALA A 65 -4.68 -14.98 -7.59
C ALA A 65 -4.52 -16.02 -6.46
N PRO A 66 -3.43 -16.83 -6.41
CA PRO A 66 -3.24 -17.79 -5.34
C PRO A 66 -2.98 -17.14 -3.97
N LEU A 67 -2.25 -16.02 -3.95
CA LEU A 67 -1.96 -15.30 -2.70
C LEU A 67 -3.22 -14.68 -2.10
N LEU A 68 -4.10 -14.19 -2.97
CA LEU A 68 -5.34 -13.57 -2.58
C LEU A 68 -6.47 -14.57 -2.36
N ASP A 69 -6.31 -15.86 -2.65
CA ASP A 69 -7.39 -16.85 -2.58
C ASP A 69 -8.62 -16.43 -3.41
N VAL A 70 -8.36 -16.08 -4.67
CA VAL A 70 -9.38 -15.75 -5.68
C VAL A 70 -9.16 -16.58 -6.94
N GLU A 71 -10.22 -16.72 -7.73
CA GLU A 71 -10.12 -17.31 -9.06
C GLU A 71 -9.18 -16.51 -9.96
N PRO A 72 -8.48 -17.16 -10.91
CA PRO A 72 -7.79 -16.47 -11.99
C PRO A 72 -8.71 -15.47 -12.68
N ASP A 73 -8.14 -14.36 -13.12
CA ASP A 73 -8.85 -13.26 -13.78
C ASP A 73 -9.92 -12.52 -12.94
N ALA A 74 -10.05 -12.84 -11.64
CA ALA A 74 -10.91 -12.07 -10.74
C ALA A 74 -10.56 -10.58 -10.77
N ALA A 75 -11.58 -9.71 -10.70
CA ALA A 75 -11.37 -8.28 -10.68
C ALA A 75 -10.65 -7.85 -9.39
N LEU A 76 -9.61 -7.04 -9.54
CA LEU A 76 -8.84 -6.46 -8.44
C LEU A 76 -8.78 -4.95 -8.58
N LEU A 77 -8.65 -4.27 -7.44
CA LEU A 77 -8.30 -2.86 -7.39
C LEU A 77 -6.79 -2.73 -7.29
N HIS A 78 -6.15 -2.13 -8.28
CA HIS A 78 -4.72 -1.81 -8.25
C HIS A 78 -4.54 -0.37 -7.80
N ILE A 79 -3.73 -0.17 -6.77
CA ILE A 79 -3.44 1.13 -6.20
C ILE A 79 -1.93 1.32 -6.23
N VAL A 80 -1.49 2.31 -6.99
CA VAL A 80 -0.12 2.81 -6.96
C VAL A 80 -0.06 4.03 -6.06
N ARG A 81 0.87 4.05 -5.12
CA ARG A 81 1.06 5.16 -4.17
C ARG A 81 2.51 5.65 -4.19
N TYR A 82 2.67 6.96 -4.23
CA TYR A 82 3.93 7.65 -3.98
C TYR A 82 3.78 8.48 -2.70
N ALA A 83 4.58 8.20 -1.68
CA ALA A 83 4.52 8.92 -0.41
C ALA A 83 5.78 9.77 -0.18
N ARG A 84 5.56 10.95 0.40
CA ARG A 84 6.60 11.94 0.69
C ARG A 84 6.56 12.38 2.15
N SER A 85 7.73 12.67 2.70
CA SER A 85 7.94 13.35 3.98
C SER A 85 8.67 14.66 3.71
N GLY A 86 7.95 15.77 3.69
CA GLY A 86 8.48 17.06 3.23
C GLY A 86 9.02 16.96 1.80
N ALA A 87 10.31 17.25 1.61
CA ALA A 87 10.98 17.17 0.31
C ALA A 87 11.44 15.75 -0.09
N HIS A 88 11.29 14.76 0.80
CA HIS A 88 11.84 13.43 0.61
C HIS A 88 10.80 12.44 0.07
N ASN A 89 11.11 11.77 -1.05
CA ASN A 89 10.37 10.61 -1.51
C ASN A 89 10.74 9.41 -0.63
N VAL A 90 9.78 8.90 0.14
CA VAL A 90 10.03 7.85 1.15
C VAL A 90 9.54 6.48 0.71
N GLU A 91 8.41 6.40 0.01
CA GLU A 91 7.80 5.14 -0.42
C GLU A 91 7.25 5.25 -1.85
N PHE A 92 7.47 4.18 -2.61
CA PHE A 92 6.63 3.80 -3.74
C PHE A 92 5.96 2.47 -3.40
N CYS A 93 4.65 2.35 -3.57
CA CYS A 93 3.93 1.11 -3.29
C CYS A 93 2.98 0.79 -4.44
N SER A 94 3.02 -0.47 -4.90
CA SER A 94 2.06 -1.04 -5.84
C SER A 94 1.30 -2.13 -5.11
N SER A 95 0.04 -1.87 -4.79
CA SER A 95 -0.82 -2.78 -4.05
C SER A 95 -1.97 -3.27 -4.92
N VAL A 96 -2.32 -4.55 -4.82
CA VAL A 96 -3.57 -5.09 -5.37
C VAL A 96 -4.49 -5.52 -4.23
N TYR A 97 -5.78 -5.20 -4.36
CA TYR A 97 -6.81 -5.51 -3.37
C TYR A 97 -7.94 -6.32 -4.00
N ARG A 98 -8.46 -7.31 -3.27
CA ARG A 98 -9.69 -8.00 -3.70
C ARG A 98 -10.90 -7.08 -3.57
N THR A 99 -11.74 -7.02 -4.59
CA THR A 99 -12.89 -6.10 -4.64
C THR A 99 -14.11 -6.59 -3.85
N ASP A 100 -14.13 -7.85 -3.43
CA ASP A 100 -15.20 -8.42 -2.58
C ASP A 100 -15.05 -8.04 -1.09
N ARG A 101 -13.85 -7.61 -0.68
CA ARG A 101 -13.54 -7.24 0.71
C ARG A 101 -13.06 -5.82 0.91
N TYR A 102 -12.45 -5.24 -0.11
CA TYR A 102 -11.90 -3.89 -0.05
C TYR A 102 -12.69 -2.95 -0.94
N ARG A 103 -12.99 -1.75 -0.41
CA ARG A 103 -13.64 -0.66 -1.15
C ARG A 103 -12.90 0.63 -0.83
N LEU A 104 -12.54 1.38 -1.88
CA LEU A 104 -12.03 2.73 -1.72
C LEU A 104 -13.20 3.72 -1.77
N THR A 105 -13.41 4.45 -0.68
CA THR A 105 -14.46 5.46 -0.58
C THR A 105 -13.83 6.83 -0.46
N THR A 106 -14.14 7.71 -1.43
CA THR A 106 -13.73 9.12 -1.40
C THR A 106 -14.98 9.99 -1.41
N ARG A 107 -15.04 10.97 -0.51
CA ARG A 107 -16.10 11.99 -0.51
C ARG A 107 -15.63 13.21 -1.30
N VAL A 108 -16.40 13.59 -2.31
CA VAL A 108 -16.21 14.85 -3.04
C VAL A 108 -17.37 15.78 -2.68
N ALA A 109 -17.04 16.99 -2.26
CA ALA A 109 -18.02 18.03 -1.97
C ALA A 109 -17.60 19.31 -2.69
N ARG A 110 -18.59 20.10 -3.13
CA ARG A 110 -18.37 21.43 -3.67
C ARG A 110 -18.54 22.43 -2.53
N GLU A 111 -17.55 23.29 -2.29
CA GLU A 111 -17.76 24.47 -1.45
C GLU A 111 -18.72 25.42 -2.17
N VAL A 112 -19.73 25.89 -1.47
CA VAL A 112 -20.65 26.92 -1.95
C VAL A 112 -20.27 28.18 -1.22
N GLU A 113 -19.76 29.17 -1.96
CA GLU A 113 -19.59 30.55 -1.50
C GLU A 113 -20.93 31.24 -1.26
#